data_AF-A0A6N8LRD1-F1
#
_entry.id   AF-A0A6N8LRD1-F1
#
_cell.length_a   1.000
_cell.length_b   1.000
_cell.length_c   1.000
_cell.angle_alpha   90.00
_cell.angle_beta   90.00
_cell.angle_gamma   90.00
#
_symmetry.space_group_name_H-M   'P 1'
#
loop_
_entity.id
_entity.type
_entity.pdbx_description
1 polymer ?
#
loop_
_entity_poly.entity_id
_entity_poly.type
_entity_poly.pdbx_seq_one_letter_code
_entity_poly.pdbx_strand_id
1 'polypeptide(L)'
;MQELTLTVVGIDFPNADGSNRRSEAMMTLPGEPVSLKPEPKNRHDANAIAVIGSRGVQIGYLSAERAPLIGARIGRGEEVSAVFQGLAGACAYIRVRFGGGMPTLPTKAPGSSSIDKPVADDPDGFYPDDDGPEWGA
;
A
#
# COMPACT_ATOMS: atom_id res chain seq x y z
N MET A 1 -23.26 8.30 0.47
CA MET A 1 -22.03 7.58 0.86
C MET A 1 -20.91 8.01 -0.08
N GLN A 2 -19.73 8.36 0.46
CA GLN A 2 -18.59 8.84 -0.33
C GLN A 2 -17.40 7.89 -0.14
N GLU A 3 -16.87 7.38 -1.26
CA GLU A 3 -15.65 6.58 -1.30
C GLU A 3 -14.62 7.27 -2.17
N LEU A 4 -13.36 7.25 -1.74
CA LEU A 4 -12.27 7.87 -2.48
C LEU A 4 -10.97 7.09 -2.32
N THR A 5 -10.10 7.20 -3.32
CA THR A 5 -8.75 6.64 -3.28
C THR A 5 -7.78 7.72 -2.81
N LEU A 6 -6.93 7.36 -1.85
CA LEU A 6 -5.89 8.23 -1.30
C LEU A 6 -4.51 7.66 -1.59
N THR A 7 -3.56 8.55 -1.86
CA THR A 7 -2.16 8.22 -2.01
C THR A 7 -1.49 8.16 -0.65
N VAL A 8 -0.71 7.11 -0.44
CA VAL A 8 0.20 6.91 0.69
C VAL A 8 1.62 7.14 0.21
N VAL A 9 2.29 8.10 0.83
CA VAL A 9 3.64 8.55 0.49
C VAL A 9 4.63 8.17 1.59
N GLY A 10 5.93 8.29 1.27
CA GLY A 10 7.00 8.07 2.23
C GLY A 10 7.27 6.60 2.55
N ILE A 11 6.91 5.69 1.64
CA ILE A 11 7.05 4.24 1.79
C ILE A 11 8.52 3.78 1.77
N ASP A 12 9.43 4.54 1.15
CA ASP A 12 10.85 4.19 1.04
C ASP A 12 11.67 4.65 2.26
N PHE A 13 11.03 5.32 3.23
CA PHE A 13 11.67 5.73 4.48
C PHE A 13 11.43 4.68 5.58
N PRO A 14 12.41 4.40 6.45
CA PRO A 14 12.21 3.51 7.59
C PRO A 14 11.25 4.13 8.63
N ASN A 15 10.60 3.27 9.41
CA ASN A 15 9.85 3.67 10.60
C ASN A 15 10.79 4.03 11.76
N ALA A 16 10.25 4.69 12.78
CA ALA A 16 11.02 5.10 13.96
C ALA A 16 11.55 3.91 14.77
N ASP A 17 10.84 2.78 14.76
CA ASP A 17 11.25 1.50 15.36
C ASP A 17 12.23 0.70 14.49
N GLY A 18 12.57 1.19 13.29
CA GLY A 18 13.49 0.53 12.36
C GLY A 18 12.81 -0.43 11.37
N SER A 19 11.51 -0.71 11.49
CA SER A 19 10.78 -1.50 10.49
C SER A 19 10.74 -0.82 9.11
N ASN A 20 10.64 -1.65 8.06
CA ASN A 20 10.65 -1.20 6.67
C ASN A 20 9.22 -1.02 6.15
N ARG A 21 8.85 0.24 5.87
CA ARG A 21 7.54 0.62 5.34
C ARG A 21 7.22 -0.02 3.99
N ARG A 22 8.19 -0.09 3.07
CA ARG A 22 8.03 -0.69 1.74
C ARG A 22 7.77 -2.19 1.86
N SER A 23 8.51 -2.87 2.72
CA SER A 23 8.28 -4.30 2.99
C SER A 23 6.86 -4.54 3.52
N GLU A 24 6.39 -3.73 4.48
CA GLU A 24 5.02 -3.84 4.98
C GLU A 24 3.99 -3.59 3.87
N ALA A 25 4.21 -2.59 3.01
CA ALA A 25 3.35 -2.31 1.87
C ALA A 25 3.28 -3.47 0.86
N MET A 26 4.39 -4.17 0.62
CA MET A 26 4.46 -5.33 -0.27
C MET A 26 3.78 -6.57 0.33
N MET A 27 3.85 -6.74 1.65
CA MET A 27 3.21 -7.86 2.34
C MET A 27 1.71 -7.65 2.55
N THR A 28 1.22 -6.42 2.41
CA THR A 28 -0.20 -6.10 2.59
C THR A 28 -0.97 -6.38 1.30
N LEU A 29 -1.98 -7.24 1.38
CA LEU A 29 -2.80 -7.62 0.23
C LEU A 29 -3.86 -6.55 -0.05
N PRO A 30 -4.20 -6.30 -1.33
CA PRO A 30 -5.35 -5.47 -1.66
C PRO A 30 -6.62 -5.97 -0.96
N GLY A 31 -7.31 -5.08 -0.26
CA GLY A 31 -8.53 -5.35 0.51
C GLY A 31 -8.28 -5.55 1.99
N GLU A 32 -7.03 -5.74 2.42
CA GLU A 32 -6.72 -5.78 3.84
C GLU A 32 -7.06 -4.44 4.52
N PRO A 33 -7.63 -4.47 5.74
CA PRO A 33 -7.93 -3.25 6.47
C PRO A 33 -6.65 -2.52 6.84
N VAL A 34 -6.70 -1.18 6.76
CA VAL A 34 -5.64 -0.30 7.24
C VAL A 34 -6.21 0.71 8.22
N SER A 35 -5.43 1.08 9.23
CA SER A 35 -5.82 2.08 10.21
C SER A 35 -5.24 3.44 9.87
N LEU A 36 -6.05 4.48 10.06
CA LEU A 36 -5.62 5.88 9.90
C LEU A 36 -5.39 6.51 11.27
N LYS A 37 -4.15 6.95 11.54
CA LYS A 37 -3.76 7.52 12.83
C LYS A 37 -3.27 8.96 12.66
N PRO A 38 -4.06 9.97 13.05
CA PRO A 38 -3.61 11.36 13.07
C PRO A 38 -2.44 11.57 14.04
N GLU A 39 -1.45 12.34 13.61
CA GLU A 39 -0.26 12.70 14.39
C GLU A 39 -0.13 14.22 14.55
N PRO A 40 -1.00 14.88 15.35
CA PRO A 40 -1.01 16.35 15.49
C PRO A 40 0.28 16.95 16.09
N LYS A 41 1.12 16.09 16.68
CA LYS A 41 2.42 16.47 17.26
C LYS A 41 3.60 16.11 16.35
N ASN A 42 3.34 15.71 15.10
CA ASN A 42 4.40 15.40 14.16
C ASN A 42 5.21 16.68 13.84
N ARG A 43 6.54 16.58 13.95
CA ARG A 43 7.46 17.72 13.83
C ARG A 43 7.46 18.38 12.45
N HIS A 44 7.05 17.64 11.42
CA HIS A 44 7.12 18.07 10.02
C HIS A 44 5.78 18.60 9.50
N ASP A 45 4.68 17.97 9.91
CA ASP A 45 3.33 18.35 9.50
C ASP A 45 2.31 18.00 10.59
N ALA A 46 1.66 19.00 11.18
CA ALA A 46 0.63 18.80 12.21
C ALA A 46 -0.64 18.13 11.67
N ASN A 47 -0.83 18.05 10.35
CA ASN A 47 -1.93 17.33 9.73
C ASN A 47 -1.57 15.89 9.34
N ALA A 48 -0.34 15.43 9.62
CA ALA A 48 0.11 14.11 9.21
C ALA A 48 -0.83 13.00 9.71
N ILE A 49 -1.17 12.07 8.83
CA ILE A 49 -1.96 10.88 9.16
C ILE A 49 -1.16 9.66 8.73
N ALA A 50 -0.71 8.87 9.72
CA ALA A 50 -0.02 7.63 9.47
C ALA A 50 -1.02 6.55 9.00
N VAL A 51 -0.58 5.76 8.03
CA VAL A 51 -1.32 4.59 7.53
C VAL A 51 -0.65 3.34 8.10
N ILE A 52 -1.40 2.60 8.91
CA ILE A 52 -0.91 1.43 9.65
C ILE A 52 -1.56 0.18 9.05
N GLY A 53 -0.74 -0.81 8.70
CA GLY A 53 -1.19 -2.11 8.22
C GLY A 53 -1.86 -2.94 9.32
N SER A 54 -2.48 -4.05 8.93
CA SER A 54 -3.13 -5.01 9.84
C SER A 54 -2.17 -5.59 10.90
N ARG A 55 -0.87 -5.64 10.58
CA ARG A 55 0.21 -6.12 11.46
C ARG A 55 0.69 -5.08 12.48
N GLY A 56 0.11 -3.89 12.49
CA GLY A 56 0.51 -2.78 13.35
C GLY A 56 1.76 -2.03 12.89
N VAL A 57 2.32 -2.39 11.74
CA VAL A 57 3.47 -1.72 11.13
C VAL A 57 2.99 -0.58 10.24
N GLN A 58 3.65 0.57 10.31
CA GLN A 58 3.33 1.69 9.47
C GLN A 58 3.78 1.44 8.03
N ILE A 59 2.88 1.72 7.08
CA ILE A 59 3.11 1.66 5.63
C ILE A 59 3.60 3.02 5.11
N GLY A 60 3.13 4.12 5.68
CA GLY A 60 3.49 5.45 5.24
C GLY A 60 2.58 6.53 5.83
N TYR A 61 2.45 7.64 5.12
CA TYR A 61 1.58 8.75 5.48
C TYR A 61 0.62 9.07 4.33
N LEU A 62 -0.58 9.59 4.65
CA LEU A 62 -1.41 10.22 3.62
C LEU A 62 -0.66 11.41 3.01
N SER A 63 -0.89 11.67 1.73
CA SER A 63 -0.35 12.88 1.09
C SER A 63 -0.78 14.14 1.84
N ALA A 64 0.14 15.09 2.00
CA ALA A 64 -0.09 16.33 2.75
C ALA A 64 -1.27 17.16 2.20
N GLU A 65 -1.55 17.05 0.90
CA GLU A 65 -2.73 17.69 0.29
C GLU A 65 -4.05 17.14 0.86
N ARG A 66 -4.13 15.83 1.11
CA ARG A 66 -5.35 15.15 1.54
C ARG A 66 -5.47 15.01 3.04
N ALA A 67 -4.35 14.96 3.75
CA ALA A 67 -4.33 14.73 5.20
C ALA A 67 -5.22 15.71 6.01
N PRO A 68 -5.26 17.04 5.73
CA PRO A 68 -6.13 17.97 6.46
C PRO A 68 -7.62 17.66 6.31
N LEU A 69 -8.06 17.33 5.08
CA LEU A 69 -9.46 17.00 4.81
C LEU A 69 -9.89 15.73 5.54
N ILE A 70 -9.05 14.70 5.51
CA ILE A 70 -9.33 13.42 6.15
C ILE A 70 -9.27 13.57 7.67
N GLY A 71 -8.28 14.30 8.17
CA GLY A 71 -8.11 14.60 9.60
C GLY A 71 -9.30 15.37 10.16
N ALA A 72 -9.82 16.35 9.42
CA ALA A 72 -11.02 17.08 9.82
C ALA A 72 -12.26 16.18 9.92
N ARG A 73 -12.42 15.20 9.02
CA ARG A 73 -13.53 14.23 9.07
C ARG A 73 -13.39 13.30 10.28
N ILE A 74 -12.21 12.74 10.50
CA ILE A 74 -11.91 11.92 11.68
C ILE A 74 -12.16 12.71 12.97
N GLY A 75 -11.68 13.96 13.04
CA GLY A 75 -11.83 14.82 14.22
C GLY A 75 -13.29 15.21 14.53
N ARG A 76 -14.20 15.15 13.55
CA ARG A 76 -15.64 15.32 13.78
C ARG A 76 -16.34 14.04 14.27
N GLY A 77 -15.61 12.94 14.42
CA GLY A 77 -16.17 11.65 14.81
C GLY A 77 -16.88 10.92 13.67
N GLU A 78 -16.61 11.29 12.41
CA GLU A 78 -17.14 10.58 11.26
C GLU A 78 -16.54 9.17 11.20
N GLU A 79 -17.37 8.15 10.97
CA GLU A 79 -16.87 6.79 10.77
C GLU A 79 -16.09 6.70 9.45
N VAL A 80 -14.78 6.44 9.57
CA VAL A 80 -13.84 6.32 8.45
C VAL A 80 -13.27 4.91 8.41
N SER A 81 -13.59 4.17 7.36
CA SER A 81 -13.02 2.84 7.10
C SER A 81 -12.04 2.92 5.94
N ALA A 82 -10.93 2.21 6.03
CA ALA A 82 -9.92 2.19 4.97
C ALA A 82 -9.40 0.77 4.70
N VAL A 83 -9.14 0.48 3.42
CA VAL A 83 -8.52 -0.77 2.98
C VAL A 83 -7.35 -0.47 2.05
N PHE A 84 -6.36 -1.35 2.06
CA PHE A 84 -5.23 -1.27 1.14
C PHE A 84 -5.70 -1.55 -0.29
N GLN A 85 -5.30 -0.72 -1.25
CA GLN A 85 -5.66 -0.91 -2.65
C GLN A 85 -4.49 -1.50 -3.46
N GLY A 86 -3.25 -1.12 -3.13
CA GLY A 86 -2.07 -1.65 -3.79
C GLY A 86 -0.88 -0.69 -3.77
N LEU A 87 0.23 -1.17 -4.29
CA LEU A 87 1.48 -0.44 -4.44
C LEU A 87 1.70 -0.07 -5.92
N ALA A 88 2.14 1.16 -6.21
CA ALA A 88 2.66 1.51 -7.53
C ALA A 88 3.86 2.47 -7.42
N GLY A 89 5.02 2.03 -7.92
CA GLY A 89 6.25 2.82 -7.89
C GLY A 89 6.74 3.13 -6.48
N ALA A 90 6.78 4.43 -6.15
CA ALA A 90 7.21 4.98 -4.86
C ALA A 90 6.03 5.36 -3.94
N CYS A 91 4.82 4.93 -4.27
CA CYS A 91 3.62 5.22 -3.51
C CYS A 91 2.78 3.95 -3.30
N ALA A 92 1.96 3.97 -2.25
CA ALA A 92 0.86 3.04 -2.08
C ALA A 92 -0.48 3.77 -2.22
N TYR A 93 -1.55 3.01 -2.37
CA TYR A 93 -2.91 3.53 -2.46
C TYR A 93 -3.81 2.82 -1.47
N ILE A 94 -4.72 3.57 -0.88
CA ILE A 94 -5.77 3.03 -0.01
C ILE A 94 -7.13 3.54 -0.49
N ARG A 95 -8.16 2.73 -0.27
CA ARG A 95 -9.54 3.11 -0.50
C ARG A 95 -10.17 3.47 0.84
N VAL A 96 -10.79 4.64 0.92
CA VAL A 96 -11.44 5.14 2.13
C VAL A 96 -12.93 5.31 1.89
N ARG A 97 -13.74 4.97 2.88
CA ARG A 97 -15.19 5.13 2.92
C ARG A 97 -15.60 5.91 4.16
N PHE A 98 -16.56 6.81 3.98
CA PHE A 98 -17.16 7.58 5.07
C PHE A 98 -18.60 7.16 5.35
N GLY A 99 -18.99 7.22 6.62
CA GLY A 99 -20.36 6.93 7.06
C GLY A 99 -20.64 5.44 7.23
N GLY A 100 -19.63 4.67 7.62
CA GLY A 100 -19.77 3.26 7.98
C GLY A 100 -19.61 2.27 6.82
N GLY A 101 -19.39 1.00 7.19
CA GLY A 101 -19.14 -0.12 6.27
C GLY A 101 -17.70 -0.19 5.75
N MET A 102 -17.38 -1.25 5.00
CA MET A 102 -16.07 -1.39 4.35
C MET A 102 -16.06 -0.74 2.96
N PRO A 103 -14.95 -0.10 2.56
CA PRO A 103 -14.78 0.38 1.20
C PRO A 103 -14.77 -0.78 0.20
N THR A 104 -15.34 -0.56 -0.98
CA THR A 104 -15.21 -1.49 -2.10
C THR A 104 -13.97 -1.17 -2.94
N LEU A 105 -13.16 -2.18 -3.24
CA LEU A 105 -12.04 -2.01 -4.17
C LEU A 105 -12.60 -1.87 -5.59
N PRO A 106 -12.06 -0.95 -6.41
CA PRO A 106 -12.39 -0.94 -7.83
C PRO A 106 -11.90 -2.25 -8.47
N THR A 107 -12.76 -2.90 -9.25
CA THR A 107 -12.35 -4.04 -10.08
C THR A 107 -11.18 -3.59 -10.94
N LYS A 108 -10.02 -4.23 -10.78
CA LYS A 108 -8.88 -4.02 -11.67
C LYS A 108 -9.37 -4.28 -13.10
N ALA A 109 -9.34 -3.28 -13.98
CA ALA A 109 -9.72 -3.49 -15.36
C ALA A 109 -8.88 -4.65 -15.93
N PRO A 110 -9.50 -5.65 -16.59
CA PRO A 110 -8.75 -6.73 -17.22
C PRO A 110 -7.86 -6.11 -18.30
N GLY A 111 -6.56 -5.96 -18.01
CA GLY A 111 -5.58 -5.36 -18.94
C GLY A 111 -4.42 -4.59 -18.30
N SER A 112 -4.44 -4.27 -16.99
CA SER A 112 -3.32 -3.53 -16.34
C SER A 112 -2.32 -4.41 -15.59
N SER A 113 -2.26 -5.72 -15.89
CA SER A 113 -1.13 -6.55 -15.46
C SER A 113 0.04 -6.29 -16.40
N SER A 114 0.89 -5.33 -16.06
CA SER A 114 2.19 -5.13 -16.70
C SER A 114 3.23 -6.15 -16.22
N ILE A 115 2.88 -7.44 -16.14
CA ILE A 115 3.84 -8.57 -16.15
C ILE A 115 3.06 -9.76 -16.72
N ASP A 116 3.11 -9.90 -18.03
CA ASP A 116 3.08 -11.16 -18.78
C ASP A 116 3.41 -10.75 -20.22
N LYS A 117 4.65 -10.30 -20.42
CA LYS A 117 5.24 -10.48 -21.74
C LYS A 117 5.38 -12.00 -21.85
N PRO A 118 4.70 -12.70 -22.78
CA PRO A 118 5.10 -14.06 -23.07
C PRO A 118 6.59 -13.98 -23.38
N VAL A 119 7.39 -14.78 -22.67
CA VAL A 119 8.76 -15.04 -23.11
C VAL A 119 8.60 -15.45 -24.57
N ALA A 120 9.09 -14.60 -25.48
CA ALA A 120 9.22 -15.04 -26.86
C ALA A 120 10.07 -16.31 -26.79
N ASP A 121 9.65 -17.36 -27.49
CA ASP A 121 10.45 -18.55 -27.72
C ASP A 121 11.75 -18.06 -28.38
N ASP A 122 12.74 -17.76 -27.55
CA ASP A 122 14.04 -17.27 -27.96
C ASP A 122 14.87 -18.53 -28.19
N PRO A 123 15.16 -18.90 -29.44
CA PRO A 123 15.89 -20.13 -29.76
C PRO A 123 17.33 -20.09 -29.23
N ASP A 124 17.83 -18.92 -28.82
CA ASP A 124 19.14 -18.71 -28.18
C ASP A 124 19.02 -18.43 -26.66
N GLY A 125 17.83 -18.65 -26.08
CA GLY A 125 17.59 -18.49 -24.65
C GLY A 125 18.43 -19.47 -23.81
N PHE A 126 18.98 -19.00 -22.70
CA PHE A 126 19.66 -19.87 -21.74
C PHE A 126 18.62 -20.73 -21.00
N TYR A 127 18.48 -21.99 -21.42
CA TYR A 127 17.72 -23.02 -20.72
C TYR A 127 18.69 -23.83 -19.85
N PRO A 128 18.68 -23.67 -18.52
CA PRO A 128 19.43 -24.58 -17.66
C PRO A 128 18.86 -25.99 -17.83
N ASP A 129 19.70 -26.92 -18.28
CA ASP A 129 19.34 -28.33 -18.39
C ASP A 129 18.90 -28.88 -17.02
N ASP A 130 17.93 -29.80 -17.02
CA ASP A 130 17.38 -30.46 -15.83
C ASP A 130 18.41 -31.36 -15.12
N ASP A 131 19.53 -31.67 -15.79
CA ASP A 131 20.68 -32.39 -15.23
C ASP A 131 21.60 -31.43 -14.45
N GLY A 132 21.18 -31.10 -13.24
CA GLY A 132 22.10 -30.61 -12.22
C GLY A 132 23.21 -31.64 -11.96
N PRO A 133 24.46 -31.22 -11.64
CA PRO A 133 25.53 -32.19 -11.39
C PRO A 133 25.15 -33.09 -10.22
N GLU A 134 25.21 -34.41 -10.44
CA GLU A 134 25.30 -35.36 -9.35
C GLU A 134 26.50 -34.95 -8.50
N TRP A 135 26.24 -34.57 -7.25
CA TRP A 135 27.29 -34.17 -6.32
C TRP A 135 28.25 -35.34 -6.12
N GLY A 136 29.41 -35.28 -6.77
CA GLY A 136 30.52 -36.19 -6.55
C GLY A 136 31.26 -35.84 -5.26
N ALA A 137 31.09 -36.71 -4.26
CA ALA A 137 31.97 -37.05 -3.12
C ALA A 137 32.71 -35.93 -2.37
#